data_AF-A0A6I6H8D7-F1
#
_entry.id   AF-A0A6I6H8D7-F1
#
_cell.length_a   1.000
_cell.length_b   1.000
_cell.length_c   1.000
_cell.angle_alpha   90.00
_cell.angle_beta   90.00
_cell.angle_gamma   90.00
#
_symmetry.space_group_name_H-M   'P 1'
#
loop_
_entity.id
_entity.type
_entity.pdbx_description
1 polymer ?
#
loop_
_entity_poly.entity_id
_entity_poly.type
_entity_poly.pdbx_seq_one_letter_code
_entity_poly.pdbx_strand_id
1 'polypeptide(L)'
;MPLTIRVNGTSLTLVHKFSIGISTATIPDVCKTPSPGGPVPVPYPNIANSITLSSGTTTVKGDKAMAANKGSKFAISNGDNAGVAGGVKSSTFMKEATWILYSFDVKMDGKNAARLTDKMFHNSKNAANLGGVAQQPLIDEVGQTMADKLCDAACKAMEKKKKKDAKAKNKAKKSKKKQKPSTRKFQNEMRNLLDPKKGGQRGSQPGLITEASQDLVGGDFIGKWGAATGSGAGCARWDIVLLGVKKVSKKLVEKGKVVLKDVFKIIEVKFPGDSPTDNQTKMLKMSPKTKKKVFELRPADHCICS
;
A
#
# COMPACT_ATOMS: atom_id res chain seq x y z
N MET A 1 -1.36 3.12 -11.51
CA MET A 1 -2.79 3.39 -11.23
C MET A 1 -3.05 2.95 -9.80
N PRO A 2 -3.84 3.65 -8.97
CA PRO A 2 -4.04 3.24 -7.58
C PRO A 2 -4.77 1.89 -7.51
N LEU A 3 -4.34 1.01 -6.59
CA LEU A 3 -4.99 -0.26 -6.31
C LEU A 3 -6.01 -0.09 -5.19
N THR A 4 -7.28 0.11 -5.57
CA THR A 4 -8.32 0.50 -4.59
C THR A 4 -9.25 -0.64 -4.21
N ILE A 5 -9.37 -1.67 -5.05
CA ILE A 5 -10.36 -2.73 -4.88
C ILE A 5 -9.79 -3.91 -4.09
N ARG A 6 -10.48 -4.27 -3.01
CA ARG A 6 -10.16 -5.41 -2.14
C ARG A 6 -11.19 -6.52 -2.32
N VAL A 7 -10.74 -7.76 -2.24
CA VAL A 7 -11.51 -8.98 -2.54
C VAL A 7 -11.23 -9.98 -1.41
N ASN A 8 -12.24 -10.58 -0.78
CA ASN A 8 -12.08 -11.44 0.42
C ASN A 8 -11.39 -10.73 1.60
N GLY A 9 -11.91 -9.57 2.01
CA GLY A 9 -11.40 -8.80 3.15
C GLY A 9 -10.54 -7.61 2.71
N THR A 10 -9.52 -7.27 3.50
CA THR A 10 -8.81 -5.98 3.40
C THR A 10 -7.41 -6.10 2.75
N SER A 11 -6.76 -7.24 2.87
CA SER A 11 -5.36 -7.42 2.43
C SER A 11 -5.21 -7.85 0.96
N LEU A 12 -6.23 -8.48 0.38
CA LEU A 12 -6.14 -9.05 -0.95
C LEU A 12 -6.67 -8.07 -2.00
N THR A 13 -5.77 -7.47 -2.77
CA THR A 13 -6.15 -6.58 -3.87
C THR A 13 -6.59 -7.37 -5.09
N LEU A 14 -7.58 -6.84 -5.79
CA LEU A 14 -8.00 -7.36 -7.08
C LEU A 14 -6.90 -7.17 -8.12
N VAL A 15 -6.56 -8.20 -8.90
CA VAL A 15 -5.67 -8.03 -10.06
C VAL A 15 -6.46 -7.48 -11.25
N HIS A 16 -5.94 -6.45 -11.89
CA HIS A 16 -6.55 -5.86 -13.09
C HIS A 16 -5.45 -5.37 -14.05
N LYS A 17 -5.78 -5.10 -15.31
CA LYS A 17 -4.80 -4.85 -16.38
C LYS A 17 -3.81 -3.73 -16.11
N PHE A 18 -4.20 -2.74 -15.29
CA PHE A 18 -3.36 -1.59 -14.95
C PHE A 18 -2.92 -1.60 -13.48
N SER A 19 -2.96 -2.76 -12.82
CA SER A 19 -2.53 -2.91 -11.42
C SER A 19 -1.01 -2.83 -11.23
N ILE A 20 -0.23 -2.85 -12.33
CA ILE A 20 1.24 -2.89 -12.29
C ILE A 20 1.73 -4.13 -11.51
N GLY A 21 0.91 -5.18 -11.47
CA GLY A 21 1.30 -6.47 -10.90
C GLY A 21 2.32 -7.20 -11.75
N ILE A 22 3.34 -7.73 -11.08
CA ILE A 22 4.41 -8.57 -11.62
C ILE A 22 4.29 -9.94 -10.97
N SER A 23 4.19 -10.99 -11.78
CA SER A 23 4.28 -12.37 -11.32
C SER A 23 5.65 -12.90 -11.69
N THR A 24 6.39 -13.45 -10.72
CA THR A 24 7.70 -14.06 -10.96
C THR A 24 7.64 -15.51 -10.50
N ALA A 25 8.04 -16.43 -11.37
CA ALA A 25 8.08 -17.85 -11.05
C ALA A 25 9.03 -18.11 -9.88
N THR A 26 8.53 -18.79 -8.85
CA THR A 26 9.30 -19.25 -7.69
C THR A 26 9.86 -20.65 -7.91
N ILE A 27 9.24 -21.42 -8.80
CA ILE A 27 9.76 -22.67 -9.36
C ILE A 27 10.28 -22.33 -10.76
N PRO A 28 11.60 -22.46 -11.02
CA PRO A 28 12.22 -21.99 -12.26
C PRO A 28 11.74 -22.79 -13.47
N ASP A 29 11.83 -22.16 -14.65
CA ASP A 29 11.51 -22.80 -15.92
C ASP A 29 12.73 -23.53 -16.45
N VAL A 30 12.70 -24.86 -16.47
CA VAL A 30 13.82 -25.66 -16.98
C VAL A 30 13.67 -25.82 -18.50
N CYS A 31 14.50 -25.10 -19.24
CA CYS A 31 14.51 -25.11 -20.70
C CYS A 31 15.71 -25.88 -21.27
N LYS A 32 15.56 -26.36 -22.50
CA LYS A 32 16.66 -26.90 -23.30
C LYS A 32 17.46 -25.74 -23.88
N THR A 33 18.69 -25.57 -23.39
CA THR A 33 19.60 -24.51 -23.84
C THR A 33 20.66 -25.08 -24.76
N PRO A 34 20.86 -24.52 -25.97
CA PRO A 34 21.92 -24.96 -26.87
C PRO A 34 23.29 -24.90 -26.20
N SER A 35 24.07 -25.96 -26.38
CA SER A 35 25.48 -26.04 -25.98
C SER A 35 26.28 -26.78 -27.06
N PRO A 36 27.62 -26.69 -27.07
CA PRO A 36 28.47 -27.41 -28.03
C PRO A 36 28.25 -28.93 -28.03
N GLY A 37 27.78 -29.52 -26.92
CA GLY A 37 27.48 -30.95 -26.80
C GLY A 37 26.00 -31.33 -27.03
N GLY A 38 25.18 -30.40 -27.51
CA GLY A 38 23.72 -30.56 -27.65
C GLY A 38 22.92 -29.84 -26.55
N PRO A 39 21.58 -29.80 -26.64
CA PRO A 39 20.76 -29.03 -25.70
C PRO A 39 20.82 -29.59 -24.27
N VAL A 40 21.14 -28.74 -23.29
CA VAL A 40 21.21 -29.11 -21.87
C VAL A 40 20.06 -28.46 -21.08
N PRO A 41 19.48 -29.12 -20.06
CA PRO A 41 18.49 -28.52 -19.18
C PRO A 41 19.08 -27.41 -18.31
N VAL A 42 18.57 -26.18 -18.43
CA VAL A 42 19.01 -25.02 -17.63
C VAL A 42 17.79 -24.32 -17.01
N PRO A 43 17.81 -24.02 -15.69
CA PRO A 43 16.74 -23.26 -15.04
C PRO A 43 16.82 -21.77 -15.41
N TYR A 44 15.70 -21.19 -15.83
CA TYR A 44 15.55 -19.78 -16.14
C TYR A 44 14.53 -19.08 -15.23
N PRO A 45 14.71 -17.77 -14.99
CA PRO A 45 13.65 -16.95 -14.43
C PRO A 45 12.49 -16.84 -15.43
N ASN A 46 11.27 -16.69 -14.91
CA ASN A 46 10.10 -16.48 -15.74
C ASN A 46 9.17 -15.43 -15.10
N ILE A 47 8.94 -14.34 -15.82
CA ILE A 47 8.26 -13.14 -15.31
C ILE A 47 7.10 -12.78 -16.24
N ALA A 48 5.90 -12.58 -15.68
CA ALA A 48 4.70 -12.20 -16.42
C ALA A 48 4.05 -10.96 -15.79
N ASN A 49 3.47 -10.09 -16.62
CA ASN A 49 3.00 -8.77 -16.18
C ASN A 49 1.49 -8.57 -16.40
N SER A 50 0.84 -7.95 -15.42
CA SER A 50 -0.59 -7.59 -15.45
C SER A 50 -0.99 -6.69 -16.61
N ILE A 51 -0.07 -5.89 -17.16
CA ILE A 51 -0.32 -5.06 -18.36
C ILE A 51 -0.74 -5.89 -19.57
N THR A 52 -0.31 -7.15 -19.60
CA THR A 52 -0.62 -8.12 -20.66
C THR A 52 -1.85 -8.98 -20.33
N LEU A 53 -2.62 -8.60 -19.30
CA LEU A 53 -3.86 -9.27 -18.94
C LEU A 53 -4.80 -9.31 -20.15
N SER A 54 -5.27 -10.51 -20.45
CA SER A 54 -6.25 -10.82 -21.48
C SER A 54 -7.24 -11.86 -20.96
N SER A 55 -8.35 -12.02 -21.67
CA SER A 55 -9.43 -12.94 -21.26
C SER A 55 -9.97 -12.65 -19.85
N GLY A 56 -9.95 -11.36 -19.46
CA GLY A 56 -10.53 -10.86 -18.22
C GLY A 56 -12.01 -10.57 -18.33
N THR A 57 -12.52 -9.80 -17.37
CA THR A 57 -13.90 -9.33 -17.37
C THR A 57 -14.21 -8.44 -18.56
N THR A 58 -15.47 -8.47 -19.00
CA THR A 58 -16.01 -7.64 -20.08
C THR A 58 -16.98 -6.60 -19.56
N THR A 59 -17.73 -6.89 -18.48
CA THR A 59 -18.73 -5.98 -17.92
C THR A 59 -18.25 -5.30 -16.64
N VAL A 60 -17.55 -6.02 -15.77
CA VAL A 60 -16.97 -5.45 -14.53
C VAL A 60 -15.58 -4.84 -14.78
N LYS A 61 -15.29 -3.67 -14.20
CA LYS A 61 -13.96 -3.04 -14.27
C LYS A 61 -13.33 -2.91 -12.89
N GLY A 62 -12.07 -3.29 -12.79
CA GLY A 62 -11.21 -3.02 -11.63
C GLY A 62 -10.39 -1.75 -11.85
N ASP A 63 -10.58 -0.71 -11.04
CA ASP A 63 -9.88 0.57 -11.18
C ASP A 63 -9.93 1.13 -12.61
N LYS A 64 -11.11 1.09 -13.24
CA LYS A 64 -11.38 1.50 -14.64
C LYS A 64 -10.71 0.61 -15.71
N ALA A 65 -10.09 -0.50 -15.33
CA ALA A 65 -9.44 -1.46 -16.23
C ALA A 65 -10.16 -2.82 -16.22
N MET A 66 -9.84 -3.67 -17.20
CA MET A 66 -10.25 -5.08 -17.21
C MET A 66 -9.74 -5.78 -15.94
N ALA A 67 -10.63 -6.43 -15.20
CA ALA A 67 -10.28 -7.19 -14.01
C ALA A 67 -9.98 -8.64 -14.35
N ALA A 68 -9.13 -9.28 -13.55
CA ALA A 68 -8.81 -10.69 -13.70
C ALA A 68 -9.81 -11.56 -12.93
N ASN A 69 -10.32 -12.59 -13.59
CA ASN A 69 -11.20 -13.61 -13.03
C ASN A 69 -10.80 -15.01 -13.53
N LYS A 70 -11.56 -16.03 -13.16
CA LYS A 70 -11.30 -17.41 -13.58
C LYS A 70 -11.24 -17.54 -15.10
N GLY A 71 -10.12 -18.04 -15.62
CA GLY A 71 -9.84 -18.15 -17.06
C GLY A 71 -9.08 -16.97 -17.66
N SER A 72 -8.79 -15.91 -16.89
CA SER A 72 -7.88 -14.85 -17.32
C SER A 72 -6.43 -15.32 -17.40
N LYS A 73 -5.62 -14.61 -18.18
CA LYS A 73 -4.19 -14.88 -18.35
C LYS A 73 -3.37 -13.62 -18.54
N PHE A 74 -2.12 -13.63 -18.08
CA PHE A 74 -1.09 -12.73 -18.60
C PHE A 74 -0.57 -13.33 -19.89
N ALA A 75 -0.74 -12.61 -21.00
CA ALA A 75 -0.61 -13.19 -22.33
C ALA A 75 0.80 -13.67 -22.67
N ILE A 76 1.83 -13.12 -22.01
CA ILE A 76 3.24 -13.43 -22.28
C ILE A 76 4.04 -13.45 -20.98
N SER A 77 5.01 -14.35 -20.92
CA SER A 77 6.06 -14.36 -19.90
C SER A 77 7.44 -14.20 -20.54
N ASN A 78 8.43 -13.69 -19.80
CA ASN A 78 9.79 -13.46 -20.27
C ASN A 78 10.83 -13.92 -19.25
N GLY A 79 12.08 -14.13 -19.68
CA GLY A 79 13.22 -14.48 -18.83
C GLY A 79 13.87 -15.83 -19.17
N ASP A 80 13.15 -16.63 -19.96
CA ASP A 80 13.52 -17.94 -20.53
C ASP A 80 14.10 -17.85 -21.95
N ASN A 81 14.30 -16.63 -22.46
CA ASN A 81 14.63 -16.36 -23.88
C ASN A 81 15.95 -17.00 -24.38
N ALA A 82 16.88 -17.34 -23.48
CA ALA A 82 18.12 -18.02 -23.85
C ALA A 82 17.95 -19.55 -24.02
N GLY A 83 16.87 -20.13 -23.48
CA GLY A 83 16.48 -21.52 -23.67
C GLY A 83 15.69 -21.73 -24.96
N VAL A 84 16.26 -21.38 -26.11
CA VAL A 84 15.56 -21.28 -27.42
C VAL A 84 14.91 -22.59 -27.90
N ALA A 85 15.28 -23.75 -27.35
CA ALA A 85 14.63 -25.03 -27.65
C ALA A 85 13.44 -25.36 -26.71
N GLY A 86 13.04 -24.41 -25.86
CA GLY A 86 11.86 -24.44 -25.01
C GLY A 86 11.97 -25.35 -23.78
N GLY A 87 10.89 -25.42 -23.00
CA GLY A 87 10.80 -26.27 -21.80
C GLY A 87 11.13 -27.74 -22.08
N VAL A 88 11.81 -28.41 -21.13
CA VAL A 88 12.31 -29.79 -21.33
C VAL A 88 11.23 -30.76 -21.81
N LYS A 89 10.01 -30.64 -21.26
CA LYS A 89 8.88 -31.52 -21.56
C LYS A 89 7.88 -30.94 -22.57
N SER A 90 7.73 -29.62 -22.62
CA SER A 90 6.67 -28.95 -23.38
C SER A 90 7.14 -28.30 -24.68
N SER A 91 8.46 -28.06 -24.83
CA SER A 91 9.04 -27.30 -25.95
C SER A 91 8.44 -25.90 -26.14
N THR A 92 7.85 -25.31 -25.10
CA THR A 92 7.31 -23.95 -25.15
C THR A 92 8.26 -22.92 -24.54
N PHE A 93 8.24 -21.71 -25.08
CA PHE A 93 8.94 -20.54 -24.54
C PHE A 93 8.03 -19.30 -24.64
N MET A 94 8.16 -18.37 -23.70
CA MET A 94 7.40 -17.10 -23.65
C MET A 94 5.87 -17.24 -23.67
N LYS A 95 5.29 -18.35 -23.17
CA LYS A 95 3.83 -18.55 -23.14
C LYS A 95 3.16 -17.85 -21.96
N GLU A 96 1.84 -17.95 -21.91
CA GLU A 96 1.04 -17.27 -20.90
C GLU A 96 1.31 -17.73 -19.46
N ALA A 97 0.97 -16.84 -18.52
CA ALA A 97 0.80 -17.18 -17.11
C ALA A 97 -0.69 -17.21 -16.74
N THR A 98 -1.13 -18.26 -16.07
CA THR A 98 -2.53 -18.51 -15.70
C THR A 98 -2.68 -18.79 -14.21
N TRP A 99 -3.78 -18.34 -13.60
CA TRP A 99 -4.02 -18.55 -12.18
C TRP A 99 -4.41 -20.00 -11.85
N ILE A 100 -3.89 -20.47 -10.72
CA ILE A 100 -4.19 -21.76 -10.09
C ILE A 100 -5.32 -21.59 -9.08
N LEU A 101 -5.24 -20.53 -8.26
CA LEU A 101 -6.18 -20.21 -7.21
C LEU A 101 -6.97 -18.95 -7.56
N TYR A 102 -8.14 -18.82 -6.92
CA TYR A 102 -9.05 -17.69 -7.09
C TYR A 102 -9.81 -17.46 -5.78
N SER A 103 -10.54 -16.35 -5.69
CA SER A 103 -11.54 -16.12 -4.65
C SER A 103 -12.59 -17.25 -4.58
N PHE A 104 -13.03 -17.64 -3.39
CA PHE A 104 -14.08 -18.68 -3.24
C PHE A 104 -15.50 -18.10 -3.31
N ASP A 105 -15.69 -16.83 -2.99
CA ASP A 105 -16.97 -16.17 -2.74
C ASP A 105 -17.22 -14.96 -3.66
N VAL A 106 -16.18 -14.20 -4.02
CA VAL A 106 -16.29 -13.03 -4.90
C VAL A 106 -16.15 -13.46 -6.35
N LYS A 107 -17.19 -13.15 -7.13
CA LYS A 107 -17.25 -13.42 -8.56
C LYS A 107 -17.45 -12.12 -9.35
N MET A 108 -16.86 -12.06 -10.53
CA MET A 108 -17.06 -11.02 -11.54
C MET A 108 -17.36 -11.71 -12.86
N ASP A 109 -18.40 -11.26 -13.55
CA ASP A 109 -18.94 -11.91 -14.76
C ASP A 109 -19.24 -13.40 -14.52
N GLY A 110 -19.78 -13.73 -13.33
CA GLY A 110 -20.07 -15.11 -12.91
C GLY A 110 -18.86 -15.98 -12.59
N LYS A 111 -17.64 -15.45 -12.69
CA LYS A 111 -16.38 -16.19 -12.50
C LYS A 111 -15.60 -15.67 -11.29
N ASN A 112 -14.93 -16.55 -10.57
CA ASN A 112 -14.17 -16.22 -9.36
C ASN A 112 -13.08 -15.15 -9.62
N ALA A 113 -12.98 -14.14 -8.76
CA ALA A 113 -11.99 -13.07 -8.88
C ALA A 113 -10.56 -13.54 -8.62
N ALA A 114 -9.57 -12.98 -9.33
CA ALA A 114 -8.15 -13.25 -9.12
C ALA A 114 -7.49 -12.16 -8.27
N ARG A 115 -6.70 -12.56 -7.28
CA ARG A 115 -6.18 -11.70 -6.21
C ARG A 115 -4.64 -11.72 -6.17
N LEU A 116 -4.06 -10.71 -5.53
CA LEU A 116 -2.61 -10.57 -5.27
C LEU A 116 -1.90 -11.88 -4.94
N THR A 117 -2.40 -12.65 -3.97
CA THR A 117 -1.70 -13.85 -3.45
C THR A 117 -2.12 -15.15 -4.14
N ASP A 118 -2.98 -15.07 -5.17
CA ASP A 118 -3.40 -16.26 -5.88
C ASP A 118 -2.25 -16.78 -6.75
N LYS A 119 -1.94 -18.08 -6.61
CA LYS A 119 -0.81 -18.75 -7.27
C LYS A 119 -1.02 -18.81 -8.78
N MET A 120 0.07 -18.84 -9.56
CA MET A 120 0.01 -18.88 -11.01
C MET A 120 0.93 -19.95 -11.60
N PHE A 121 0.51 -20.59 -12.68
CA PHE A 121 1.39 -21.27 -13.62
C PHE A 121 2.00 -20.25 -14.58
N HIS A 122 3.20 -20.54 -15.07
CA HIS A 122 4.00 -19.73 -15.98
C HIS A 122 4.44 -20.56 -17.19
N ASN A 123 4.63 -19.90 -18.34
CA ASN A 123 5.02 -20.49 -19.63
C ASN A 123 4.28 -21.80 -19.92
N SER A 124 2.95 -21.74 -20.02
CA SER A 124 2.12 -22.93 -20.31
C SER A 124 2.30 -24.09 -19.30
N LYS A 125 2.49 -23.74 -18.01
CA LYS A 125 2.64 -24.68 -16.88
C LYS A 125 4.00 -25.36 -16.77
N ASN A 126 5.03 -24.82 -17.39
CA ASN A 126 6.42 -25.27 -17.18
C ASN A 126 7.00 -24.77 -15.86
N ALA A 127 6.57 -23.58 -15.45
CA ALA A 127 7.01 -22.93 -14.23
C ALA A 127 5.80 -22.56 -13.37
N ALA A 128 6.06 -22.20 -12.11
CA ALA A 128 4.99 -21.77 -11.20
C ALA A 128 5.46 -20.66 -10.27
N ASN A 129 4.56 -19.72 -10.03
CA ASN A 129 4.64 -18.73 -8.97
C ASN A 129 3.73 -19.17 -7.80
N LEU A 130 4.35 -19.57 -6.70
CA LEU A 130 3.64 -19.96 -5.47
C LEU A 130 3.45 -18.81 -4.48
N GLY A 131 4.09 -17.66 -4.70
CA GLY A 131 3.95 -16.44 -3.90
C GLY A 131 2.82 -15.51 -4.36
N GLY A 132 2.32 -15.68 -5.59
CA GLY A 132 1.28 -14.85 -6.19
C GLY A 132 1.83 -13.60 -6.89
N VAL A 133 0.94 -12.84 -7.52
CA VAL A 133 1.29 -11.59 -8.20
C VAL A 133 1.78 -10.59 -7.16
N ALA A 134 2.95 -9.99 -7.35
CA ALA A 134 3.37 -8.81 -6.60
C ALA A 134 2.74 -7.57 -7.24
N GLN A 135 1.70 -7.02 -6.63
CA GLN A 135 1.11 -5.71 -6.99
C GLN A 135 0.94 -4.90 -5.71
N GLN A 136 1.10 -3.59 -5.75
CA GLN A 136 1.20 -2.78 -4.53
C GLN A 136 -0.07 -2.84 -3.64
N PRO A 137 0.00 -3.29 -2.38
CA PRO A 137 -0.71 -2.62 -1.33
C PRO A 137 0.25 -1.55 -0.77
N LEU A 138 0.00 -0.26 -1.03
CA LEU A 138 0.61 0.86 -0.30
C LEU A 138 2.14 1.11 -0.43
N ILE A 139 2.91 0.22 -1.05
CA ILE A 139 4.38 0.16 -0.84
C ILE A 139 5.23 1.11 -1.71
N ASP A 140 4.81 1.52 -2.91
CA ASP A 140 5.75 2.21 -3.81
C ASP A 140 5.90 3.71 -3.55
N GLU A 141 5.11 4.28 -2.64
CA GLU A 141 5.22 5.70 -2.31
C GLU A 141 6.13 5.95 -1.08
N VAL A 142 5.94 5.22 0.02
CA VAL A 142 6.57 5.55 1.32
C VAL A 142 7.87 4.77 1.58
N GLY A 143 8.13 3.71 0.81
CA GLY A 143 9.19 2.73 1.03
C GLY A 143 8.77 1.66 2.04
N GLN A 144 9.09 0.39 1.75
CA GLN A 144 8.68 -0.78 2.55
C GLN A 144 9.00 -0.61 4.04
N THR A 145 10.22 -0.19 4.36
CA THR A 145 10.68 -0.03 5.74
C THR A 145 9.89 0.99 6.55
N MET A 146 9.40 2.05 5.92
CA MET A 146 8.58 3.06 6.59
C MET A 146 7.12 2.63 6.65
N ALA A 147 6.61 1.97 5.61
CA ALA A 147 5.28 1.38 5.62
C ALA A 147 5.12 0.33 6.73
N ASP A 148 6.11 -0.54 6.92
CA ASP A 148 6.12 -1.56 7.98
C ASP A 148 6.15 -0.90 9.36
N LYS A 149 7.03 0.08 9.58
CA LYS A 149 7.10 0.85 10.84
C LYS A 149 5.78 1.56 11.16
N LEU A 150 5.15 2.16 10.14
CA LEU A 150 3.85 2.80 10.28
C LEU A 150 2.78 1.80 10.68
N CYS A 151 2.73 0.66 10.00
CA CYS A 151 1.77 -0.38 10.31
C CYS A 151 1.99 -0.99 11.69
N ASP A 152 3.22 -1.31 12.08
CA ASP A 152 3.55 -1.79 13.42
C ASP A 152 3.12 -0.82 14.51
N ALA A 153 3.45 0.47 14.34
CA ALA A 153 3.09 1.51 15.29
C ALA A 153 1.56 1.67 15.40
N ALA A 154 0.87 1.65 14.26
CA ALA A 154 -0.58 1.80 14.19
C ALA A 154 -1.31 0.59 14.77
N CYS A 155 -0.84 -0.63 14.49
CA CYS A 155 -1.37 -1.89 15.02
C CYS A 155 -1.21 -1.96 16.54
N LYS A 156 -0.05 -1.62 17.09
CA LYS A 156 0.17 -1.55 18.53
C LYS A 156 -0.77 -0.56 19.22
N ALA A 157 -0.97 0.62 18.60
CA ALA A 157 -1.91 1.61 19.10
C ALA A 157 -3.38 1.14 19.01
N MET A 158 -3.75 0.43 17.93
CA MET A 158 -5.07 -0.19 17.76
C MET A 158 -5.36 -1.24 18.84
N GLU A 159 -4.40 -2.11 19.15
CA GLU A 159 -4.55 -3.12 20.19
C GLU A 159 -4.83 -2.49 21.56
N LYS A 160 -4.12 -1.40 21.90
CA LYS A 160 -4.41 -0.66 23.13
C LYS A 160 -5.77 0.03 23.10
N LYS A 161 -6.24 0.47 21.92
CA LYS A 161 -7.59 1.00 21.75
C LYS A 161 -8.64 -0.08 21.97
N LYS A 162 -8.54 -1.24 21.33
CA LYS A 162 -9.45 -2.37 21.52
C LYS A 162 -9.56 -2.77 22.99
N LYS A 163 -8.42 -2.89 23.69
CA LYS A 163 -8.38 -3.20 25.14
C LYS A 163 -9.09 -2.15 25.99
N LYS A 164 -8.93 -0.86 25.68
CA LYS A 164 -9.63 0.22 26.40
C LYS A 164 -11.11 0.30 26.07
N ASP A 165 -11.47 0.12 24.81
CA ASP A 165 -12.86 0.12 24.37
C ASP A 165 -13.62 -1.06 25.01
N ALA A 166 -13.01 -2.24 25.12
CA ALA A 166 -13.56 -3.38 25.86
C ALA A 166 -13.77 -3.06 27.35
N LYS A 167 -12.77 -2.47 28.01
CA LYS A 167 -12.89 -2.01 29.42
C LYS A 167 -13.98 -0.95 29.60
N ALA A 168 -14.09 0.00 28.67
CA ALA A 168 -15.09 1.06 28.69
C ALA A 168 -16.51 0.51 28.48
N LYS A 169 -16.70 -0.44 27.55
CA LYS A 169 -17.98 -1.15 27.35
C LYS A 169 -18.42 -1.89 28.63
N ASN A 170 -17.48 -2.54 29.33
CA ASN A 170 -17.77 -3.22 30.59
C ASN A 170 -18.16 -2.25 31.72
N LYS A 171 -17.58 -1.04 31.75
CA LYS A 171 -17.96 0.03 32.71
C LYS A 171 -19.27 0.72 32.34
N ALA A 172 -19.53 0.98 31.05
CA ALA A 172 -20.76 1.63 30.58
C ALA A 172 -22.01 0.74 30.76
N LYS A 173 -21.85 -0.59 30.82
CA LYS A 173 -22.91 -1.50 31.29
C LYS A 173 -23.28 -1.29 32.78
N LYS A 174 -22.36 -0.75 33.60
CA LYS A 174 -22.57 -0.49 35.04
C LYS A 174 -23.00 0.95 35.36
N SER A 175 -22.66 1.94 34.53
CA SER A 175 -23.07 3.33 34.69
C SER A 175 -23.62 3.87 33.37
N LYS A 176 -24.88 4.30 33.33
CA LYS A 176 -25.61 4.79 32.15
C LYS A 176 -25.05 6.12 31.57
N LYS A 177 -23.73 6.27 31.37
CA LYS A 177 -23.08 7.45 30.79
C LYS A 177 -22.21 7.04 29.59
N LYS A 178 -22.64 7.43 28.38
CA LYS A 178 -21.87 7.25 27.14
C LYS A 178 -20.78 8.33 27.03
N GLN A 179 -19.55 8.04 27.44
CA GLN A 179 -18.39 8.85 27.05
C GLN A 179 -17.78 8.28 25.77
N LYS A 180 -17.71 9.10 24.71
CA LYS A 180 -17.03 8.74 23.46
C LYS A 180 -15.51 8.79 23.70
N PRO A 181 -14.76 7.69 23.59
CA PRO A 181 -13.32 7.70 23.87
C PRO A 181 -12.59 8.52 22.80
N SER A 182 -11.80 9.51 23.24
CA SER A 182 -10.95 10.32 22.34
C SER A 182 -9.87 9.46 21.67
N THR A 183 -9.76 9.51 20.35
CA THR A 183 -8.77 8.78 19.54
C THR A 183 -7.36 9.39 19.61
N ARG A 184 -7.27 10.66 20.03
CA ARG A 184 -6.03 11.43 20.19
C ARG A 184 -4.96 10.73 21.02
N LYS A 185 -5.38 9.97 22.04
CA LYS A 185 -4.45 9.20 22.89
C LYS A 185 -3.71 8.13 22.09
N PHE A 186 -4.38 7.49 21.14
CA PHE A 186 -3.81 6.41 20.31
C PHE A 186 -2.99 6.97 19.14
N GLN A 187 -3.41 8.11 18.56
CA GLN A 187 -2.57 8.85 17.62
C GLN A 187 -1.24 9.28 18.26
N ASN A 188 -1.28 9.82 19.49
CA ASN A 188 -0.07 10.15 20.25
C ASN A 188 0.81 8.93 20.50
N GLU A 189 0.19 7.78 20.78
CA GLU A 189 0.89 6.53 21.05
C GLU A 189 1.59 5.98 19.81
N MET A 190 0.89 5.88 18.68
CA MET A 190 1.46 5.50 17.39
C MET A 190 2.64 6.40 17.06
N ARG A 191 2.46 7.72 17.22
CA ARG A 191 3.51 8.70 16.97
C ARG A 191 4.74 8.50 17.85
N ASN A 192 4.56 8.13 19.12
CA ASN A 192 5.69 7.83 20.03
C ASN A 192 6.47 6.58 19.61
N LEU A 193 5.78 5.59 19.04
CA LEU A 193 6.41 4.37 18.52
C LEU A 193 7.15 4.65 17.20
N LEU A 194 6.56 5.48 16.33
CA LEU A 194 7.10 5.78 15.01
C LEU A 194 8.32 6.72 15.06
N ASP A 195 8.25 7.79 15.85
CA ASP A 195 9.29 8.81 15.97
C ASP A 195 9.57 9.12 17.46
N PRO A 196 10.26 8.22 18.18
CA PRO A 196 10.55 8.39 19.59
C PRO A 196 11.42 9.63 19.82
N LYS A 197 11.16 10.34 20.92
CA LYS A 197 11.95 11.53 21.28
C LYS A 197 13.37 11.12 21.69
N LYS A 198 14.38 11.76 21.12
CA LYS A 198 15.78 11.70 21.57
C LYS A 198 16.15 13.07 22.16
N GLY A 199 16.62 13.12 23.40
CA GLY A 199 16.92 14.40 24.08
C GLY A 199 15.72 15.35 24.21
N GLY A 200 14.49 14.82 24.33
CA GLY A 200 13.26 15.62 24.43
C GLY A 200 12.70 16.15 23.10
N GLN A 201 13.43 16.01 21.99
CA GLN A 201 13.05 16.47 20.66
C GLN A 201 12.72 15.31 19.71
N ARG A 202 11.88 15.59 18.70
CA ARG A 202 11.47 14.66 17.63
C ARG A 202 12.19 14.99 16.32
N GLY A 203 12.04 14.15 15.29
CA GLY A 203 12.67 14.38 13.98
C GLY A 203 14.05 13.76 13.85
N SER A 204 14.31 12.69 14.61
CA SER A 204 15.57 11.93 14.50
C SER A 204 15.67 11.14 13.19
N GLN A 205 14.54 10.93 12.50
CA GLN A 205 14.46 10.24 11.23
C GLN A 205 14.40 11.26 10.08
N PRO A 206 15.38 11.27 9.16
CA PRO A 206 15.37 12.15 8.00
C PRO A 206 14.10 11.98 7.16
N GLY A 207 13.45 13.09 6.83
CA GLY A 207 12.29 13.10 5.94
C GLY A 207 10.96 12.67 6.58
N LEU A 208 10.94 12.33 7.87
CA LEU A 208 9.72 12.05 8.63
C LEU A 208 9.39 13.22 9.56
N ILE A 209 8.18 13.77 9.44
CA ILE A 209 7.67 14.81 10.34
C ILE A 209 6.38 14.33 10.98
N THR A 210 6.32 14.37 12.31
CA THR A 210 5.15 13.91 13.10
C THR A 210 4.50 15.02 13.95
N GLU A 211 4.95 16.25 13.76
CA GLU A 211 4.46 17.47 14.42
C GLU A 211 4.33 18.60 13.39
N ALA A 212 3.47 18.44 12.39
CA ALA A 212 3.25 19.41 11.32
C ALA A 212 1.81 19.93 11.25
N SER A 213 1.67 21.23 11.02
CA SER A 213 0.42 21.89 10.65
C SER A 213 0.57 22.55 9.29
N GLN A 214 -0.45 22.50 8.45
CA GLN A 214 -0.52 23.24 7.21
C GLN A 214 -1.39 24.48 7.40
N ASP A 215 -0.88 25.65 7.03
CA ASP A 215 -1.65 26.88 7.00
C ASP A 215 -2.78 26.78 5.94
N LEU A 216 -4.01 27.14 6.33
CA LEU A 216 -5.16 27.09 5.43
C LEU A 216 -5.09 28.16 4.32
N VAL A 217 -4.34 29.25 4.52
CA VAL A 217 -4.22 30.35 3.55
C VAL A 217 -2.98 30.16 2.68
N GLY A 218 -1.79 30.16 3.27
CA GLY A 218 -0.52 30.04 2.56
C GLY A 218 -0.19 28.63 2.07
N GLY A 219 -0.78 27.59 2.65
CA GLY A 219 -0.55 26.19 2.26
C GLY A 219 0.82 25.62 2.67
N ASP A 220 1.63 26.41 3.37
CA ASP A 220 2.95 26.01 3.88
C ASP A 220 2.83 25.20 5.18
N PHE A 221 3.81 24.34 5.43
CA PHE A 221 3.88 23.49 6.61
C PHE A 221 4.73 24.14 7.70
N ILE A 222 4.23 24.05 8.92
CA ILE A 222 4.77 24.69 10.12
C ILE A 222 4.98 23.61 11.18
N GLY A 223 6.18 23.56 11.76
CA GLY A 223 6.53 22.62 12.84
C GLY A 223 5.85 22.96 14.16
N LYS A 224 5.84 21.97 15.07
CA LYS A 224 5.35 21.98 16.47
C LYS A 224 4.45 23.17 16.85
N TRP A 225 3.35 23.22 16.11
CA TRP A 225 2.05 23.84 16.39
C TRP A 225 1.76 25.28 15.95
N GLY A 226 2.47 25.84 14.97
CA GLY A 226 1.92 26.99 14.19
C GLY A 226 1.97 28.35 14.88
N ALA A 227 2.91 28.60 15.79
CA ALA A 227 2.95 29.82 16.62
C ALA A 227 3.09 31.17 15.86
N ALA A 228 3.25 31.15 14.53
CA ALA A 228 3.48 32.35 13.71
C ALA A 228 2.30 32.73 12.79
N THR A 229 1.07 32.27 13.03
CA THR A 229 -0.09 32.90 12.36
C THR A 229 -0.52 34.12 13.16
N GLY A 230 0.08 35.28 12.87
CA GLY A 230 -0.28 36.56 13.47
C GLY A 230 -1.68 37.09 13.15
N SER A 231 -2.66 36.26 12.77
CA SER A 231 -3.95 36.76 12.26
C SER A 231 -5.04 35.69 12.12
N GLY A 232 -5.67 35.22 13.20
CA GLY A 232 -7.01 34.59 13.15
C GLY A 232 -7.24 33.38 12.21
N ALA A 233 -6.22 32.86 11.52
CA ALA A 233 -6.33 31.85 10.48
C ALA A 233 -6.14 30.44 11.06
N GLY A 234 -7.06 29.53 10.75
CA GLY A 234 -6.98 28.14 11.18
C GLY A 234 -5.86 27.37 10.48
N CYS A 235 -5.42 26.25 11.07
CA CYS A 235 -4.47 25.32 10.45
C CYS A 235 -5.03 23.89 10.42
N ALA A 236 -4.67 23.13 9.38
CA ALA A 236 -4.91 21.69 9.29
C ALA A 236 -3.72 20.94 9.90
N ARG A 237 -3.94 20.26 11.02
CA ARG A 237 -2.92 19.39 11.63
C ARG A 237 -2.90 18.06 10.89
N TRP A 238 -1.72 17.54 10.62
CA TRP A 238 -1.55 16.24 9.97
C TRP A 238 -0.80 15.30 10.90
N ASP A 239 -1.17 14.02 10.92
CA ASP A 239 -0.52 13.04 11.79
C ASP A 239 0.95 12.81 11.39
N ILE A 240 1.19 12.59 10.09
CA ILE A 240 2.52 12.31 9.53
C ILE A 240 2.67 13.05 8.20
N VAL A 241 3.82 13.67 8.00
CA VAL A 241 4.23 14.29 6.74
C VAL A 241 5.58 13.71 6.35
N LEU A 242 5.64 13.13 5.15
CA LEU A 242 6.84 12.56 4.56
C LEU A 242 7.39 13.49 3.49
N LEU A 243 8.69 13.75 3.56
CA LEU A 243 9.40 14.59 2.59
C LEU A 243 10.07 13.72 1.51
N GLY A 244 10.18 14.26 0.29
CA GLY A 244 10.86 13.56 -0.81
C GLY A 244 12.37 13.48 -0.59
N VAL A 245 12.89 12.25 -0.44
CA VAL A 245 14.29 11.96 -0.06
C VAL A 245 15.35 12.62 -0.96
N LYS A 246 15.04 12.87 -2.25
CA LYS A 246 15.96 13.52 -3.20
C LYS A 246 16.30 15.00 -2.86
N LYS A 247 15.68 15.60 -1.85
CA LYS A 247 15.97 17.00 -1.44
C LYS A 247 16.17 17.20 0.06
N VAL A 248 16.13 16.15 0.88
CA VAL A 248 16.27 16.30 2.34
C VAL A 248 17.74 16.43 2.72
N SER A 249 18.30 17.62 2.53
CA SER A 249 19.51 17.98 3.28
C SER A 249 19.14 18.04 4.77
N LYS A 250 20.06 17.61 5.65
CA LYS A 250 19.92 17.66 7.11
C LYS A 250 19.44 19.05 7.62
N LYS A 251 19.70 20.11 6.84
CA LYS A 251 19.28 21.51 7.06
C LYS A 251 17.77 21.80 6.95
N LEU A 252 16.98 21.02 6.20
CA LEU A 252 15.55 21.32 5.95
C LEU A 252 14.63 21.08 7.17
N VAL A 253 15.04 20.18 8.07
CA VAL A 253 14.30 19.90 9.31
C VAL A 253 14.65 20.92 10.41
N GLU A 254 15.79 21.61 10.29
CA GLU A 254 16.34 22.47 11.33
C GLU A 254 16.01 23.96 11.17
N LYS A 255 15.68 24.45 9.97
CA LYS A 255 15.36 25.89 9.75
C LYS A 255 14.25 26.10 8.71
N GLY A 256 13.02 26.27 9.20
CA GLY A 256 12.00 27.17 8.62
C GLY A 256 11.46 26.84 7.23
N LYS A 257 10.16 26.48 7.20
CA LYS A 257 9.26 26.48 6.03
C LYS A 257 9.38 25.27 5.09
N VAL A 258 8.81 24.15 5.53
CA VAL A 258 8.46 23.05 4.61
C VAL A 258 7.32 23.53 3.74
N VAL A 259 7.45 23.41 2.42
CA VAL A 259 6.42 23.83 1.47
C VAL A 259 5.81 22.61 0.78
N LEU A 260 4.55 22.72 0.33
CA LEU A 260 3.81 21.57 -0.20
C LEU A 260 4.53 20.85 -1.36
N LYS A 261 5.38 21.53 -2.13
CA LYS A 261 6.17 20.90 -3.22
C LYS A 261 7.17 19.84 -2.71
N ASP A 262 7.73 20.03 -1.52
CA ASP A 262 8.75 19.15 -0.95
C ASP A 262 8.13 17.99 -0.14
N VAL A 263 6.84 18.13 0.20
CA VAL A 263 6.05 17.05 0.77
C VAL A 263 5.82 15.98 -0.28
N PHE A 264 6.30 14.79 0.01
CA PHE A 264 6.05 13.62 -0.80
C PHE A 264 4.66 13.05 -0.52
N LYS A 265 4.35 12.78 0.75
CA LYS A 265 3.06 12.24 1.18
C LYS A 265 2.63 12.78 2.53
N ILE A 266 1.34 12.92 2.74
CA ILE A 266 0.72 13.22 4.03
C ILE A 266 -0.07 11.98 4.42
N ILE A 267 0.23 11.41 5.58
CA ILE A 267 -0.47 10.24 6.10
C ILE A 267 -1.31 10.70 7.28
N GLU A 268 -2.62 10.54 7.14
CA GLU A 268 -3.60 10.86 8.17
C GLU A 268 -4.18 9.56 8.72
N VAL A 269 -4.01 9.31 10.01
CA VAL A 269 -4.33 8.01 10.61
C VAL A 269 -5.70 8.06 11.27
N LYS A 270 -6.61 7.21 10.79
CA LYS A 270 -7.97 7.13 11.32
C LYS A 270 -8.19 5.80 12.03
N PHE A 271 -8.27 5.89 13.36
CA PHE A 271 -8.72 4.79 14.20
C PHE A 271 -10.25 4.61 14.10
N PRO A 272 -10.80 3.44 14.45
CA PRO A 272 -12.24 3.22 14.38
C PRO A 272 -13.04 4.28 15.16
N GLY A 273 -13.96 4.95 14.46
CA GLY A 273 -14.80 6.05 14.99
C GLY A 273 -14.19 7.45 14.91
N ASP A 274 -13.01 7.58 14.27
CA ASP A 274 -12.35 8.85 13.97
C ASP A 274 -12.76 9.40 12.60
N SER A 275 -12.69 10.71 12.44
CA SER A 275 -12.98 11.41 11.19
C SER A 275 -12.03 12.59 11.00
N PRO A 276 -11.87 13.10 9.76
CA PRO A 276 -11.15 14.34 9.55
C PRO A 276 -11.75 15.50 10.36
N THR A 277 -10.89 16.40 10.84
CA THR A 277 -11.32 17.64 11.50
C THR A 277 -11.89 18.63 10.48
N ASP A 278 -12.61 19.65 10.96
CA ASP A 278 -13.17 20.69 10.07
C ASP A 278 -12.10 21.41 9.26
N ASN A 279 -10.95 21.71 9.89
CA ASN A 279 -9.83 22.35 9.21
C ASN A 279 -9.18 21.42 8.18
N GLN A 280 -9.04 20.12 8.46
CA GLN A 280 -8.57 19.15 7.45
C GLN A 280 -9.54 19.08 6.27
N THR A 281 -10.83 18.99 6.55
CA THR A 281 -11.89 18.95 5.53
C THR A 281 -11.88 20.21 4.67
N LYS A 282 -11.73 21.39 5.29
CA LYS A 282 -11.59 22.68 4.61
C LYS A 282 -10.33 22.71 3.74
N MET A 283 -9.18 22.27 4.25
CA MET A 283 -7.93 22.18 3.49
C MET A 283 -8.05 21.27 2.26
N LEU A 284 -8.67 20.10 2.41
CA LEU A 284 -8.88 19.14 1.33
C LEU A 284 -9.83 19.66 0.24
N LYS A 285 -10.78 20.52 0.61
CA LYS A 285 -11.68 21.21 -0.33
C LYS A 285 -10.96 22.35 -1.06
N MET A 286 -10.19 23.16 -0.32
CA MET A 286 -9.53 24.36 -0.85
C MET A 286 -8.28 24.05 -1.69
N SER A 287 -7.56 22.96 -1.38
CA SER A 287 -6.32 22.59 -2.09
C SER A 287 -6.42 21.18 -2.68
N PRO A 288 -6.80 21.07 -3.97
CA PRO A 288 -6.71 19.81 -4.70
C PRO A 288 -5.30 19.23 -4.72
N LYS A 289 -4.26 20.09 -4.70
CA LYS A 289 -2.86 19.68 -4.63
C LYS A 289 -2.53 18.97 -3.32
N THR A 290 -3.00 19.50 -2.19
CA THR A 290 -2.88 18.83 -0.88
C THR A 290 -3.65 17.51 -0.89
N LYS A 291 -4.91 17.52 -1.37
CA LYS A 291 -5.76 16.32 -1.41
C LYS A 291 -5.11 15.15 -2.15
N LYS A 292 -4.39 15.40 -3.26
CA LYS A 292 -3.65 14.36 -4.00
C LYS A 292 -2.51 13.73 -3.20
N LYS A 293 -1.94 14.46 -2.23
CA LYS A 293 -0.83 13.99 -1.38
C LYS A 293 -1.29 13.33 -0.09
N VAL A 294 -2.56 13.49 0.29
CA VAL A 294 -3.12 12.89 1.51
C VAL A 294 -3.49 11.44 1.25
N PHE A 295 -3.03 10.56 2.14
CA PHE A 295 -3.48 9.19 2.26
C PHE A 295 -4.06 8.96 3.65
N GLU A 296 -5.31 8.50 3.70
CA GLU A 296 -5.97 8.15 4.95
C GLU A 296 -5.57 6.71 5.34
N LEU A 297 -4.74 6.55 6.36
CA LEU A 297 -4.36 5.25 6.89
C LEU A 297 -5.39 4.80 7.91
N ARG A 298 -6.18 3.77 7.58
CA ARG A 298 -7.01 3.04 8.52
C ARG A 298 -6.31 1.75 8.89
N PRO A 299 -5.80 1.60 10.13
CA PRO A 299 -4.92 0.47 10.43
C PRO A 299 -5.63 -0.89 10.32
N ALA A 300 -6.96 -0.94 10.53
CA ALA A 300 -7.75 -2.16 10.33
C ALA A 300 -7.89 -2.58 8.85
N ASP A 301 -7.79 -1.61 7.94
CA ASP A 301 -8.02 -1.83 6.51
C ASP A 301 -6.70 -1.92 5.74
N HIS A 302 -5.65 -1.30 6.26
CA HIS A 302 -4.40 -1.08 5.52
C HIS A 302 -3.19 -1.80 6.12
N CYS A 303 -3.29 -2.38 7.32
CA CYS A 303 -2.18 -3.05 8.00
C CYS A 303 -2.54 -4.48 8.43
N ILE A 304 -1.57 -5.40 8.35
CA ILE A 304 -1.69 -6.75 8.93
C ILE A 304 -1.26 -6.65 10.39
N CYS A 305 -2.23 -6.49 11.29
CA CYS A 305 -1.97 -6.45 12.72
C CYS A 305 -2.00 -7.86 13.31
N SER A 306 -0.83 -8.42 13.61
CA SER A 306 -0.65 -9.66 14.39
C SER A 306 -0.85 -9.42 15.89
#